data_AF-A0A438FJ82-F1
#
_entry.id   AF-A0A438FJ82-F1
#
_cell.length_a   1.000
_cell.length_b   1.000
_cell.length_c   1.000
_cell.angle_alpha   90.00
_cell.angle_beta   90.00
_cell.angle_gamma   90.00
#
_symmetry.space_group_name_H-M   'P 1'
#
loop_
_entity.id
_entity.type
_entity.pdbx_description
1 polymer ?
#
loop_
_entity_poly.entity_id
_entity_poly.type
_entity_poly.pdbx_seq_one_letter_code
_entity_poly.pdbx_strand_id
1 'polypeptide(L)'
;MPKPKRFPSIVVGSQKIIPMSILPNVEDSHSLSTLESLVVAYVLMFHWTKGVELLVNFQYEHASRADFLTLGPRQELLDVIINVFACKLNSFENKFKGIRSTRCYLPTTFAGGIVESMSLIICEDPISWTQVQPLPIGTLQL
;
A
#
# COMPACT_ATOMS: atom_id res chain seq x y z
N MET A 1 3.66 -25.80 41.58
CA MET A 1 2.85 -25.56 40.37
C MET A 1 1.52 -24.94 40.79
N PRO A 2 1.14 -23.73 40.36
CA PRO A 2 -0.18 -23.18 40.67
C PRO A 2 -1.22 -23.73 39.68
N LYS A 3 -2.39 -24.15 40.19
CA LYS A 3 -3.52 -24.64 39.39
C LYS A 3 -4.13 -23.50 38.54
N PRO A 4 -4.71 -23.79 37.35
CA PRO A 4 -5.33 -22.75 36.54
C PRO A 4 -6.63 -22.25 37.20
N LYS A 5 -6.79 -20.92 37.28
CA LYS A 5 -8.04 -20.29 37.71
C LYS A 5 -9.09 -20.47 36.62
N ARG A 6 -10.20 -21.11 36.98
CA ARG A 6 -11.38 -21.32 36.12
C ARG A 6 -12.21 -20.04 36.11
N PHE A 7 -12.37 -19.40 34.96
CA PHE A 7 -13.27 -18.26 34.80
C PHE A 7 -14.71 -18.76 34.56
N PRO A 8 -15.74 -18.10 35.10
CA PRO A 8 -17.12 -18.50 34.89
C PRO A 8 -17.57 -18.17 33.47
N SER A 9 -18.17 -19.15 32.80
CA SER A 9 -18.80 -18.99 31.49
C SER A 9 -20.07 -18.17 31.63
N ILE A 10 -20.13 -17.00 31.00
CA ILE A 10 -21.39 -16.28 30.82
C ILE A 10 -22.10 -16.90 29.62
N VAL A 11 -23.19 -17.60 29.90
CA VAL A 11 -24.17 -18.03 28.90
C VAL A 11 -25.07 -16.83 28.61
N VAL A 12 -24.94 -16.25 27.42
CA VAL A 12 -25.94 -15.36 26.83
C VAL A 12 -26.38 -15.98 25.52
N GLY A 13 -27.68 -16.25 25.42
CA GLY A 13 -28.30 -16.99 24.33
C GLY A 13 -28.12 -16.31 22.97
N SER A 14 -27.84 -17.16 21.97
CA SER A 14 -28.16 -16.99 20.55
C SER A 14 -27.69 -15.70 19.87
N GLN A 15 -26.40 -15.39 19.98
CA GLN A 15 -25.69 -14.75 18.87
C GLN A 15 -24.80 -15.81 18.23
N LYS A 16 -24.75 -15.83 16.90
CA LYS A 16 -23.88 -16.73 16.13
C LYS A 16 -22.42 -16.32 16.41
N ILE A 17 -21.85 -16.89 17.47
CA ILE A 17 -20.47 -16.66 17.90
C ILE A 17 -19.56 -17.21 16.79
N ILE A 18 -18.87 -16.30 16.10
CA ILE A 18 -17.72 -16.66 15.26
C ILE A 18 -16.68 -17.28 16.22
N PRO A 19 -16.21 -18.52 16.01
CA PRO A 19 -15.33 -19.16 16.97
C PRO A 19 -13.98 -18.43 17.01
N MET A 20 -13.70 -17.81 18.15
CA MET A 20 -12.40 -17.22 18.47
C MET A 20 -11.42 -18.33 18.91
N SER A 21 -11.15 -19.27 18.02
CA SER A 21 -10.11 -20.28 18.23
C SER A 21 -9.29 -20.45 16.95
N ILE A 22 -8.46 -19.46 16.66
CA ILE A 22 -7.31 -19.65 15.79
C ILE A 22 -6.16 -20.00 16.72
N LEU A 23 -5.62 -21.21 16.55
CA LEU A 23 -4.55 -21.82 17.34
C LEU A 23 -3.43 -20.84 17.71
N PRO A 24 -2.94 -20.84 18.97
CA PRO A 24 -1.73 -20.14 19.33
C PRO A 24 -0.55 -21.08 19.08
N ASN A 25 0.11 -21.01 17.93
CA ASN A 25 1.49 -21.49 17.83
C ASN A 25 2.22 -20.98 16.58
N VAL A 26 2.62 -19.71 16.59
CA VAL A 26 3.95 -19.28 16.14
C VAL A 26 4.28 -18.06 16.98
N GLU A 27 5.38 -18.11 17.74
CA GLU A 27 5.96 -16.93 18.37
C GLU A 27 6.54 -16.01 17.28
N ASP A 28 5.67 -15.29 16.58
CA ASP A 28 6.05 -14.14 15.78
C ASP A 28 5.78 -12.90 16.61
N SER A 29 6.81 -12.09 16.85
CA SER A 29 6.77 -10.77 17.50
C SER A 29 5.96 -9.71 16.72
N HIS A 30 5.11 -10.15 15.80
CA HIS A 30 4.29 -9.34 14.88
C HIS A 30 2.81 -9.70 14.98
N SER A 31 2.31 -10.06 16.16
CA SER A 31 0.87 -10.21 16.36
C SER A 31 0.19 -8.86 16.15
N LEU A 32 -0.75 -8.82 15.20
CA LEU A 32 -1.62 -7.66 15.01
C LEU A 32 -2.39 -7.40 16.31
N SER A 33 -2.54 -6.14 16.68
CA SER A 33 -3.48 -5.75 17.72
C SER A 33 -4.90 -6.18 17.35
N THR A 34 -5.78 -6.28 18.36
CA THR A 34 -7.20 -6.59 18.13
C THR A 34 -7.83 -5.63 17.12
N LEU A 35 -7.47 -4.34 17.17
CA LEU A 35 -7.97 -3.34 16.24
C LEU A 35 -7.45 -3.59 14.82
N GLU A 36 -6.16 -3.85 14.64
CA GLU A 36 -5.60 -4.17 13.32
C GLU A 36 -6.21 -5.43 12.73
N SER A 37 -6.43 -6.46 13.56
CA SER A 37 -7.10 -7.69 13.15
C SER A 37 -8.54 -7.44 12.70
N LEU A 38 -9.28 -6.57 13.40
CA LEU A 38 -10.64 -6.18 13.02
C LEU A 38 -10.66 -5.37 11.72
N VAL A 39 -9.70 -4.46 11.52
CA VAL A 39 -9.57 -3.69 10.27
C VAL A 39 -9.27 -4.64 9.11
N VAL A 40 -8.34 -5.57 9.28
CA VAL A 40 -8.03 -6.59 8.26
C VAL A 40 -9.27 -7.43 7.94
N ALA A 41 -10.02 -7.88 8.96
CA ALA A 41 -11.26 -8.61 8.76
C ALA A 41 -12.33 -7.76 8.03
N TYR A 42 -12.47 -6.49 8.37
CA TYR A 42 -13.41 -5.57 7.71
C TYR A 42 -13.06 -5.29 6.25
N VAL A 43 -11.77 -5.17 5.93
CA VAL A 43 -11.30 -4.86 4.59
C VAL A 43 -11.33 -6.12 3.70
N LEU A 44 -10.86 -7.26 4.21
CA LEU A 44 -10.64 -8.46 3.40
C LEU A 44 -11.72 -9.54 3.53
N MET A 45 -12.41 -9.63 4.67
CA MET A 45 -13.33 -10.75 4.97
C MET A 45 -14.80 -10.34 4.99
N PHE A 46 -15.10 -9.04 5.09
CA PHE A 46 -16.47 -8.55 5.13
C PHE A 46 -16.99 -8.29 3.71
N HIS A 47 -17.91 -9.15 3.26
CA HIS A 47 -18.54 -9.03 1.95
C HIS A 47 -19.79 -8.16 2.04
N TRP A 48 -19.64 -6.83 1.83
CA TRP A 48 -20.77 -5.92 1.73
C TRP A 48 -21.44 -6.08 0.36
N THR A 49 -22.71 -6.46 0.32
CA THR A 49 -23.37 -6.93 -0.91
C THR A 49 -23.85 -5.83 -1.87
N LYS A 50 -23.66 -4.53 -1.59
CA LYS A 50 -24.33 -3.46 -2.38
C LYS A 50 -23.59 -2.11 -2.54
N GLY A 51 -22.25 -2.04 -2.53
CA GLY A 51 -21.61 -0.76 -2.85
C GLY A 51 -20.10 -0.79 -3.08
N VAL A 52 -19.62 0.10 -3.95
CA VAL A 52 -18.21 0.48 -4.11
C VAL A 52 -17.85 1.37 -2.92
N GLU A 53 -17.59 0.75 -1.77
CA GLU A 53 -17.19 1.49 -0.57
C GLU A 53 -15.80 2.09 -0.79
N LEU A 54 -15.71 3.42 -0.76
CA LEU A 54 -14.44 4.14 -0.82
C LEU A 54 -13.79 4.13 0.58
N LEU A 55 -12.68 3.41 0.72
CA LEU A 55 -11.94 3.29 1.99
C LEU A 55 -10.89 4.38 2.16
N VAL A 56 -10.32 4.84 1.04
CA VAL A 56 -9.33 5.92 1.00
C VAL A 56 -9.84 7.01 0.09
N ASN A 57 -9.89 8.25 0.60
CA ASN A 57 -10.32 9.42 -0.12
C ASN A 57 -9.44 10.63 0.24
N PHE A 58 -8.23 10.68 -0.33
CA PHE A 58 -7.35 11.84 -0.21
C PHE A 58 -7.40 12.67 -1.50
N GLN A 59 -6.89 13.91 -1.46
CA GLN A 59 -6.96 14.86 -2.60
C GLN A 59 -6.46 14.31 -3.95
N TYR A 60 -5.60 13.29 -3.94
CA TYR A 60 -4.98 12.74 -5.16
C TYR A 60 -5.05 11.22 -5.28
N GLU A 61 -5.59 10.52 -4.27
CA GLU A 61 -5.58 9.05 -4.23
C GLU A 61 -6.90 8.54 -3.67
N HIS A 62 -7.53 7.64 -4.41
CA HIS A 62 -8.81 7.04 -4.10
C HIS A 62 -8.68 5.53 -4.20
N ALA A 63 -9.06 4.81 -3.15
CA ALA A 63 -9.11 3.35 -3.20
C ALA A 63 -10.38 2.83 -2.55
N SER A 64 -11.08 1.99 -3.30
CA SER A 64 -12.26 1.27 -2.85
C SER A 64 -11.87 0.01 -2.11
N ARG A 65 -12.82 -0.58 -1.36
CA ARG A 65 -12.62 -1.91 -0.77
C ARG A 65 -12.21 -2.94 -1.83
N ALA A 66 -12.80 -2.89 -3.01
CA ALA A 66 -12.50 -3.84 -4.09
C ALA A 66 -11.01 -3.79 -4.47
N ASP A 67 -10.42 -2.60 -4.52
CA ASP A 67 -9.00 -2.44 -4.79
C ASP A 67 -8.16 -3.11 -3.70
N PHE A 68 -8.56 -2.96 -2.42
CA PHE A 68 -7.86 -3.57 -1.29
C PHE A 68 -7.98 -5.11 -1.24
N LEU A 69 -8.98 -5.71 -1.89
CA LEU A 69 -9.06 -7.18 -1.98
C LEU A 69 -7.87 -7.79 -2.74
N THR A 70 -7.16 -6.97 -3.54
CA THR A 70 -5.93 -7.40 -4.23
C THR A 70 -4.72 -7.59 -3.31
N LEU A 71 -4.82 -7.17 -2.04
CA LEU A 71 -3.86 -7.57 -1.00
C LEU A 71 -4.07 -9.01 -0.53
N GLY A 72 -5.17 -9.66 -0.96
CA GLY A 72 -5.45 -11.04 -0.67
C GLY A 72 -4.40 -11.99 -1.26
N PRO A 73 -4.27 -13.22 -0.70
CA PRO A 73 -3.29 -14.18 -1.18
C PRO A 73 -3.54 -14.54 -2.66
N ARG A 74 -2.46 -14.56 -3.44
CA ARG A 74 -2.45 -14.92 -4.88
C ARG A 74 -3.23 -13.98 -5.80
N GLN A 75 -3.56 -12.78 -5.34
CA GLN A 75 -4.10 -11.73 -6.20
C GLN A 75 -2.96 -10.90 -6.81
N GLU A 76 -3.17 -10.43 -8.04
CA GLU A 76 -2.28 -9.42 -8.62
C GLU A 76 -2.58 -8.07 -7.98
N LEU A 77 -1.54 -7.42 -7.48
CA LEU A 77 -1.67 -6.14 -6.79
C LEU A 77 -1.94 -5.02 -7.80
N LEU A 78 -3.01 -4.27 -7.59
CA LEU A 78 -3.34 -3.14 -8.47
C LEU A 78 -2.43 -1.94 -8.25
N ASP A 79 -2.19 -1.20 -9.33
CA ASP A 79 -1.47 0.06 -9.38
C ASP A 79 -2.05 1.11 -8.42
N VAL A 80 -3.37 1.17 -8.29
CA VAL A 80 -4.09 2.03 -7.33
C VAL A 80 -3.61 1.78 -5.90
N ILE A 81 -3.47 0.52 -5.48
CA ILE A 81 -2.99 0.20 -4.14
C ILE A 81 -1.52 0.58 -3.98
N ILE A 82 -0.68 0.29 -4.98
CA ILE A 82 0.73 0.69 -4.97
C ILE A 82 0.87 2.21 -4.80
N ASN A 83 0.08 2.99 -5.53
CA ASN A 83 0.10 4.46 -5.48
C ASN A 83 -0.37 5.01 -4.13
N VAL A 84 -1.42 4.42 -3.52
CA VAL A 84 -1.85 4.76 -2.15
C VAL A 84 -0.71 4.58 -1.14
N PHE A 85 0.02 3.45 -1.21
CA PHE A 85 1.17 3.22 -0.32
C PHE A 85 2.32 4.20 -0.60
N ALA A 86 2.64 4.47 -1.86
CA ALA A 86 3.64 5.46 -2.24
C ALA A 86 3.28 6.86 -1.71
N CYS A 87 2.02 7.28 -1.82
CA CYS A 87 1.53 8.55 -1.29
C CYS A 87 1.66 8.62 0.24
N LYS A 88 1.34 7.53 0.95
CA LYS A 88 1.53 7.45 2.40
C LYS A 88 3.01 7.55 2.79
N LEU A 89 3.90 6.88 2.06
CA LEU A 89 5.35 6.96 2.28
C LEU A 89 5.90 8.36 1.99
N ASN A 90 5.47 9.02 0.91
CA ASN A 90 5.80 10.42 0.63
C ASN A 90 5.35 11.34 1.75
N SER A 91 4.13 11.14 2.26
CA SER A 91 3.59 11.93 3.38
C SER A 91 4.40 11.74 4.66
N PHE A 92 4.94 10.53 4.87
CA PHE A 92 5.85 10.25 5.98
C PHE A 92 7.23 10.89 5.77
N GLU A 93 7.87 10.73 4.61
CA GLU A 93 9.18 11.33 4.29
C GLU A 93 9.13 12.87 4.31
N ASN A 94 7.99 13.47 3.95
CA ASN A 94 7.77 14.92 4.03
C ASN A 94 7.99 15.48 5.44
N LYS A 95 7.81 14.70 6.50
CA LYS A 95 8.08 15.12 7.89
C LYS A 95 9.56 15.38 8.17
N PHE A 96 10.46 14.86 7.33
CA PHE A 96 11.91 14.97 7.49
C PHE A 96 12.56 15.92 6.49
N LYS A 97 11.77 16.59 5.64
CA LYS A 97 12.28 17.59 4.70
C LYS A 97 13.01 18.70 5.48
N GLY A 98 14.24 19.00 5.04
CA GLY A 98 15.12 19.97 5.69
C GLY A 98 15.90 19.44 6.91
N ILE A 99 15.64 18.21 7.37
CA ILE A 99 16.39 17.59 8.47
C ILE A 99 17.41 16.60 7.92
N ARG A 100 17.01 15.76 6.96
CA ARG A 100 17.86 14.77 6.32
C ARG A 100 17.48 14.58 4.86
N SER A 101 18.32 13.85 4.13
CA SER A 101 17.94 13.33 2.81
C SER A 101 16.68 12.47 2.94
N THR A 102 15.75 12.67 2.02
CA THR A 102 14.44 12.02 1.98
C THR A 102 14.28 11.26 0.67
N ARG A 103 13.45 10.22 0.69
CA ARG A 103 13.08 9.48 -0.52
C ARG A 103 11.81 10.08 -1.11
N CYS A 104 11.73 10.03 -2.44
CA CYS A 104 10.52 10.36 -3.20
C CYS A 104 10.04 9.09 -3.92
N TYR A 105 8.77 8.77 -3.73
CA TYR A 105 8.10 7.65 -4.37
C TYR A 105 7.19 8.19 -5.46
N LEU A 106 7.44 7.80 -6.71
CA LEU A 106 6.67 8.28 -7.85
C LEU A 106 5.49 7.34 -8.12
N PRO A 107 4.37 7.85 -8.67
CA PRO A 107 3.25 7.01 -9.05
C PRO A 107 3.67 6.01 -10.13
N THR A 108 3.04 4.85 -10.15
CA THR A 108 3.29 3.76 -11.11
C THR A 108 3.15 4.20 -12.57
N THR A 109 2.27 5.16 -12.84
CA THR A 109 2.06 5.75 -14.17
C THR A 109 3.24 6.59 -14.67
N PHE A 110 4.15 7.03 -13.78
CA PHE A 110 5.28 7.89 -14.14
C PHE A 110 6.20 7.24 -15.18
N ALA A 111 6.60 5.99 -14.95
CA ALA A 111 7.47 5.27 -15.89
C ALA A 111 6.76 4.98 -17.22
N GLY A 112 5.47 4.64 -17.17
CA GLY A 112 4.65 4.45 -18.37
C GLY A 112 4.59 5.70 -19.24
N GLY A 113 4.37 6.87 -18.63
CA GLY A 113 4.36 8.15 -19.33
C GLY A 113 5.71 8.51 -19.96
N ILE A 114 6.83 8.15 -19.32
CA ILE A 114 8.17 8.33 -19.91
C ILE A 114 8.33 7.45 -21.15
N VAL A 115 7.98 6.16 -21.06
CA VAL A 115 8.12 5.23 -22.18
C VAL A 115 7.25 5.64 -23.36
N GLU A 116 6.02 6.08 -23.10
CA GLU A 116 5.11 6.60 -24.12
C GLU A 116 5.67 7.86 -24.78
N SER A 117 6.20 8.79 -23.97
CA SER A 117 6.84 10.01 -24.47
C SER A 117 8.10 9.71 -25.30
N MET A 118 8.95 8.78 -24.86
CA MET A 118 10.13 8.35 -25.60
C MET A 118 9.75 7.60 -26.88
N SER A 119 8.67 6.83 -26.87
CA SER A 119 8.16 6.15 -28.07
C SER A 119 7.66 7.15 -29.11
N LEU A 120 6.97 8.22 -28.68
CA LEU A 120 6.59 9.33 -29.57
C LEU A 120 7.82 10.02 -30.17
N ILE A 121 8.86 10.28 -29.37
CA ILE A 121 10.12 10.87 -29.85
C ILE A 121 10.82 9.96 -30.88
N ILE A 122 10.84 8.64 -30.64
CA ILE A 122 11.46 7.68 -31.57
C ILE A 122 10.64 7.53 -32.87
N CYS A 123 9.31 7.64 -32.79
CA CYS A 123 8.43 7.56 -33.96
C CYS A 123 8.43 8.85 -34.79
N GLU A 124 8.65 10.02 -34.18
CA GLU A 124 8.65 11.33 -34.87
C GLU A 124 9.99 11.66 -35.56
N ASP A 125 11.13 11.09 -35.14
CA ASP A 125 12.44 11.41 -35.74
C ASP A 125 13.36 10.18 -35.98
N PRO A 126 13.46 9.65 -37.22
CA PRO A 126 14.44 8.62 -37.56
C PRO A 126 15.86 9.16 -37.80
N ILE A 127 16.15 10.46 -37.66
CA ILE A 127 17.37 11.07 -38.22
C ILE A 127 18.14 11.93 -37.21
N SER A 128 19.41 11.53 -37.02
CA SER A 128 20.56 12.27 -36.44
C SER A 128 20.83 12.22 -34.94
N TRP A 129 20.92 11.02 -34.34
CA TRP A 129 21.60 10.84 -33.04
C TRP A 129 23.14 10.99 -33.10
N THR A 130 23.71 11.33 -34.25
CA THR A 130 25.18 11.48 -34.45
C THR A 130 25.74 12.87 -34.09
N GLN A 131 24.95 13.80 -33.54
CA GLN A 131 25.39 15.18 -33.26
C GLN A 131 25.26 15.62 -31.80
N VAL A 132 24.91 14.75 -30.85
CA VAL A 132 24.90 15.12 -29.42
C VAL A 132 26.32 15.02 -28.87
N GLN A 133 27.07 16.13 -28.93
CA GLN A 133 28.33 16.26 -28.19
C GLN A 133 28.04 16.34 -26.69
N PRO A 134 28.81 15.63 -25.82
CA PRO A 134 28.67 15.77 -24.39
C PRO A 134 29.02 17.19 -23.96
N LEU A 135 28.11 17.85 -23.22
CA LEU A 135 28.38 19.14 -22.59
C LEU A 135 29.60 18.98 -21.65
N PRO A 136 30.62 19.87 -21.72
CA PRO A 136 31.70 19.85 -20.76
C PRO A 136 31.17 20.15 -19.36
N ILE A 137 31.51 19.28 -18.40
CA ILE A 137 31.25 19.47 -16.97
C ILE A 137 32.10 20.66 -16.52
N GLY A 138 31.53 21.86 -16.62
CA GLY A 138 32.08 23.11 -16.11
C GLY A 138 31.64 23.31 -14.66
N THR A 139 32.52 22.93 -13.75
CA THR A 139 32.75 23.47 -12.40
C THR A 139 31.61 24.31 -11.77
N LEU A 140 30.70 23.66 -11.03
CA LEU A 140 29.97 24.33 -9.95
C LEU A 140 30.96 24.50 -8.78
N GLN A 141 31.53 25.70 -8.63
CA GLN A 141 32.26 26.05 -7.42
C GLN A 141 31.27 26.16 -6.25
N LEU A 142 31.66 25.53 -5.12
CA LEU A 142 31.02 25.61 -3.80
C LEU A 142 31.06 27.04 -3.24
#